data_AF-A0A7S1CY98-F1
#
_entry.id   AF-A0A7S1CY98-F1
#
_cell.length_a   1.000
_cell.length_b   1.000
_cell.length_c   1.000
_cell.angle_alpha   90.00
_cell.angle_beta   90.00
_cell.angle_gamma   90.00
#
_symmetry.space_group_name_H-M   'P 1'
#
loop_
_entity.id
_entity.type
_entity.pdbx_description
1 polymer ?
#
loop_
_entity_poly.entity_id
_entity_poly.type
_entity_poly.pdbx_seq_one_letter_code
_entity_poly.pdbx_strand_id
1 'polypeptide(L)'
;EADHVIFDNNEFSSLGGSVEVSSELHSPLNIGSPTAREVPCLQMESIFTNHGITKVDVMVIRVPGDALAFIRAMDWRVRVDIWVILMHGASRAERDELVRRVLLNNEYVQAEWDIKRWCSENGQCLNNEVFLRQGFNPLPCELQRTLNRFAKAKRPSLRGGSS
;
A
#
# COMPACT_ATOMS: atom_id res chain seq x y z
N GLU A 1 24.46 2.75 0.56
CA GLU A 1 24.11 4.09 0.09
C GLU A 1 22.68 4.37 0.48
N ALA A 2 22.44 5.46 1.19
CA ALA A 2 21.13 5.88 1.66
C ALA A 2 20.62 7.02 0.77
N ASP A 3 19.36 6.91 0.35
CA ASP A 3 18.73 7.84 -0.57
C ASP A 3 18.38 9.15 0.15
N HIS A 4 18.96 10.27 -0.32
CA HIS A 4 18.46 11.60 0.03
C HIS A 4 17.33 12.00 -0.91
N VAL A 5 16.24 12.56 -0.37
CA VAL A 5 15.18 13.18 -1.17
C VAL A 5 15.49 14.67 -1.33
N ILE A 6 15.70 15.09 -2.56
CA ILE A 6 15.97 16.48 -2.94
C ILE A 6 14.74 17.05 -3.62
N PHE A 7 14.33 18.24 -3.18
CA PHE A 7 13.36 19.03 -3.93
C PHE A 7 14.11 20.11 -4.72
N ASP A 8 14.01 20.05 -6.05
CA ASP A 8 14.58 21.02 -6.97
C ASP A 8 13.65 21.22 -8.18
N ASN A 9 13.57 22.44 -8.72
CA ASN A 9 12.72 22.77 -9.88
C ASN A 9 11.26 22.30 -9.78
N ASN A 10 10.68 22.35 -8.58
CA ASN A 10 9.31 21.88 -8.28
C ASN A 10 9.10 20.36 -8.47
N GLU A 11 10.17 19.59 -8.41
CA GLU A 11 10.19 18.13 -8.53
C GLU A 11 10.97 17.50 -7.38
N PHE A 12 10.56 16.30 -6.97
CA PHE A 12 11.28 15.50 -5.98
C PHE A 12 12.16 14.46 -6.70
N SER A 13 13.43 14.39 -6.32
CA SER A 13 14.40 13.44 -6.85
C SER A 13 15.11 12.71 -5.71
N SER A 14 15.36 11.41 -5.88
CA SER A 14 16.15 10.60 -4.93
C SER A 14 17.58 10.46 -5.43
N LEU A 15 18.58 10.84 -4.64
CA LEU A 15 19.98 10.55 -4.94
C LEU A 15 20.47 9.34 -4.14
N GLY A 16 20.51 8.17 -4.81
CA GLY A 16 21.39 7.03 -4.53
C GLY A 16 21.02 6.07 -3.39
N GLY A 17 20.74 4.79 -3.75
CA GLY A 17 20.66 3.68 -2.80
C GLY A 17 19.95 2.43 -3.33
N SER A 18 20.63 1.28 -3.36
CA SER A 18 19.99 -0.03 -3.59
C SER A 18 19.30 -0.60 -2.33
N VAL A 19 19.18 0.20 -1.25
CA VAL A 19 18.93 -0.30 0.12
C VAL A 19 17.60 0.25 0.65
N GLU A 20 16.87 -0.60 1.36
CA GLU A 20 15.49 -0.49 1.87
C GLU A 20 15.14 0.70 2.78
N VAL A 21 16.04 1.66 3.01
CA VAL A 21 15.83 2.68 4.04
C VAL A 21 16.35 4.05 3.58
N SER A 22 15.44 4.97 3.30
CA SER A 22 15.73 6.42 3.23
C SER A 22 15.73 6.96 4.67
N SER A 23 16.90 6.99 5.33
CA SER A 23 17.04 7.49 6.71
C SER A 23 18.00 8.67 6.83
N GLU A 24 17.68 9.55 7.76
CA GLU A 24 18.17 10.93 7.98
C GLU A 24 19.62 11.07 8.51
N LEU A 25 20.53 10.14 8.22
CA LEU A 25 21.86 10.15 8.85
C LEU A 25 23.01 9.87 7.88
N HIS A 26 23.17 10.72 6.86
CA HIS A 26 24.39 10.78 6.06
C HIS A 26 24.79 12.23 5.75
N SER A 27 26.10 12.49 5.70
CA SER A 27 26.70 13.81 5.52
C SER A 27 26.16 14.52 4.27
N PRO A 28 25.95 15.85 4.31
CA PRO A 28 25.41 16.60 3.19
C PRO A 28 26.31 16.44 1.97
N LEU A 29 25.86 15.68 0.98
CA LEU A 29 26.41 15.72 -0.37
C LEU A 29 26.21 17.14 -0.89
N ASN A 30 27.30 17.78 -1.35
CA ASN A 30 27.24 19.10 -1.97
C ASN A 30 26.34 19.03 -3.20
N ILE A 31 25.08 19.42 -3.04
CA ILE A 31 24.12 19.48 -4.12
C ILE A 31 24.56 20.64 -5.03
N GLY A 32 25.02 20.34 -6.24
CA GLY A 32 25.53 21.34 -7.20
C GLY A 32 24.48 22.31 -7.74
N SER A 33 23.25 22.26 -7.23
CA SER A 33 22.15 23.15 -7.61
C SER A 33 21.86 24.14 -6.48
N PRO A 34 21.93 25.46 -6.72
CA PRO A 34 21.69 26.49 -5.70
C PRO A 34 20.23 26.53 -5.22
N THR A 35 19.31 25.84 -5.90
CA THR A 35 17.89 25.76 -5.57
C THR A 35 17.49 24.49 -4.85
N ALA A 36 18.37 23.50 -4.80
CA ALA A 36 18.09 22.23 -4.15
C ALA A 36 18.02 22.39 -2.62
N ARG A 37 16.97 21.81 -2.03
CA ARG A 37 16.78 21.79 -0.58
C ARG A 37 16.58 20.36 -0.10
N GLU A 38 17.18 20.07 1.04
CA GLU A 38 16.92 18.85 1.79
C GLU A 38 15.50 18.91 2.36
N VAL A 39 14.75 17.82 2.22
CA VAL A 39 13.39 17.69 2.74
C VAL A 39 13.42 16.68 3.88
N PRO A 40 13.04 17.07 5.12
CA PRO A 40 13.00 16.13 6.24
C PRO A 40 11.95 15.05 5.97
N CYS A 41 12.28 13.81 6.31
CA CYS A 41 11.38 12.68 6.16
C CYS A 41 10.41 12.69 7.34
N LEU A 42 9.13 12.98 7.10
CA LEU A 42 8.12 12.92 8.16
C LEU A 42 7.86 11.46 8.55
N GLN A 43 8.04 11.14 9.83
CA GLN A 43 7.59 9.87 10.39
C GLN A 43 6.08 9.92 10.60
N MET A 44 5.35 8.99 9.97
CA MET A 44 3.89 8.92 10.06
C MET A 44 3.38 8.74 11.49
N GLU A 45 4.14 8.07 12.35
CA GLU A 45 3.82 7.91 13.78
C GLU A 45 3.57 9.26 14.47
N SER A 46 4.39 10.27 14.17
CA SER A 46 4.23 11.61 14.73
C SER A 46 2.92 12.26 14.28
N ILE A 47 2.54 12.09 13.01
CA ILE A 47 1.29 12.63 12.46
C ILE A 47 0.10 11.96 13.13
N PHE A 48 0.10 10.63 13.24
CA PHE A 48 -1.02 9.93 13.86
C PHE A 48 -1.18 10.29 15.34
N THR A 49 -0.07 10.36 16.08
CA THR A 49 -0.09 10.69 17.50
C THR A 49 -0.55 12.12 17.74
N ASN A 50 0.01 13.09 17.02
CA ASN A 50 -0.30 14.51 17.18
C ASN A 50 -1.76 14.85 16.85
N HIS A 51 -2.39 14.06 15.98
CA HIS A 51 -3.78 14.24 15.56
C HIS A 51 -4.75 13.21 16.18
N GLY A 52 -4.28 12.34 17.07
CA GLY A 52 -5.11 11.31 17.71
C GLY A 52 -5.74 10.31 16.72
N ILE A 53 -5.10 10.08 15.58
CA ILE A 53 -5.57 9.18 14.53
C ILE A 53 -5.28 7.75 14.94
N THR A 54 -6.33 6.99 15.25
CA THR A 54 -6.24 5.57 15.63
C THR A 54 -6.73 4.62 14.54
N LYS A 55 -7.37 5.17 13.49
CA LYS A 55 -7.95 4.43 12.38
C LYS A 55 -7.80 5.20 11.07
N VAL A 56 -7.49 4.47 10.00
CA VAL A 56 -7.56 4.91 8.61
C VAL A 56 -8.45 3.92 7.85
N ASP A 57 -9.49 4.42 7.19
CA ASP A 57 -10.37 3.54 6.40
C ASP A 57 -9.68 3.08 5.11
N VAL A 58 -8.99 3.99 4.43
CA VAL A 58 -8.25 3.70 3.19
C VAL A 58 -6.89 4.41 3.22
N MET A 59 -5.81 3.65 3.07
CA MET A 59 -4.46 4.16 2.92
C MET A 59 -3.97 3.90 1.50
N VAL A 60 -3.56 4.95 0.80
CA VAL A 60 -3.03 4.86 -0.58
C VAL A 60 -1.55 5.22 -0.56
N ILE A 61 -0.68 4.26 -0.88
CA ILE A 61 0.76 4.47 -1.00
C ILE A 61 1.11 4.61 -2.48
N ARG A 62 1.38 5.85 -2.89
CA ARG A 62 1.92 6.21 -4.21
C ARG A 62 3.10 7.16 -4.01
N VAL A 63 4.20 6.60 -3.54
CA VAL A 63 5.45 7.35 -3.35
C VAL A 63 6.40 7.07 -4.52
N PRO A 64 7.19 8.06 -4.99
CA PRO A 64 8.28 7.81 -5.93
C PRO A 64 9.42 6.98 -5.31
N GLY A 65 9.48 6.90 -3.98
CA GLY A 65 10.40 6.05 -3.23
C GLY A 65 9.91 4.61 -3.01
N ASP A 66 10.41 3.97 -1.96
CA ASP A 66 10.10 2.57 -1.67
C ASP A 66 8.88 2.39 -0.75
N ALA A 67 7.81 1.82 -1.28
CA ALA A 67 6.60 1.50 -0.51
C ALA A 67 6.90 0.57 0.69
N LEU A 68 7.89 -0.31 0.58
CA LEU A 68 8.29 -1.20 1.67
C LEU A 68 8.83 -0.45 2.88
N ALA A 69 9.64 0.59 2.65
CA ALA A 69 10.16 1.45 3.72
C ALA A 69 9.02 2.12 4.49
N PHE A 70 8.02 2.65 3.77
CA PHE A 70 6.83 3.26 4.39
C PHE A 70 6.06 2.25 5.25
N ILE A 71 5.80 1.06 4.72
CA ILE A 71 5.03 0.02 5.40
C ILE A 71 5.78 -0.49 6.64
N ARG A 72 7.11 -0.63 6.59
CA ARG A 72 7.91 -1.03 7.76
C ARG A 72 7.96 0.04 8.85
N ALA A 73 7.91 1.32 8.48
CA ALA A 73 7.88 2.44 9.42
C ALA A 73 6.49 2.75 9.97
N MET A 74 5.46 2.00 9.56
CA MET A 74 4.09 2.20 10.02
C MET A 74 3.94 1.82 11.50
N ASP A 75 3.27 2.67 12.29
CA ASP A 75 2.77 2.28 13.60
C ASP A 75 1.54 1.37 13.42
N TRP A 76 1.73 0.06 13.58
CA TRP A 76 0.68 -0.95 13.45
C TRP A 76 -0.42 -0.88 14.51
N ARG A 77 -0.28 -0.02 15.55
CA ARG A 77 -1.38 0.31 16.46
C ARG A 77 -2.47 1.12 15.77
N VAL A 78 -2.13 1.86 14.72
CA VAL A 78 -3.10 2.57 13.89
C VAL A 78 -3.72 1.58 12.92
N ARG A 79 -5.02 1.33 13.09
CA ARG A 79 -5.73 0.35 12.26
C ARG A 79 -5.98 0.92 10.87
N VAL A 80 -5.51 0.23 9.85
CA VAL A 80 -5.90 0.48 8.45
C VAL A 80 -6.90 -0.59 8.03
N ASP A 81 -8.02 -0.23 7.41
CA ASP A 81 -8.98 -1.24 6.91
C ASP A 81 -8.62 -1.71 5.48
N ILE A 82 -8.20 -0.78 4.62
CA ILE A 82 -7.87 -1.01 3.21
C ILE A 82 -6.52 -0.36 2.87
N TRP A 83 -5.58 -1.16 2.38
CA TRP A 83 -4.34 -0.67 1.77
C TRP A 83 -4.45 -0.73 0.26
N VAL A 84 -4.05 0.34 -0.43
CA VAL A 84 -3.87 0.40 -1.87
C VAL A 84 -2.42 0.77 -2.14
N ILE A 85 -1.66 -0.15 -2.72
CA ILE A 85 -0.20 -0.01 -2.84
C ILE A 85 0.17 -0.14 -4.32
N LEU A 86 0.87 0.87 -4.84
CA LEU A 86 1.48 0.78 -6.16
C LEU A 86 2.70 -0.15 -6.11
N MET A 87 2.61 -1.30 -6.75
CA MET A 87 3.74 -2.22 -6.89
C MET A 87 4.64 -1.83 -8.05
N HIS A 88 5.91 -2.22 -7.99
CA HIS A 88 6.89 -1.93 -9.02
C HIS A 88 6.87 -2.96 -10.17
N GLY A 89 6.21 -4.10 -9.96
CA GLY A 89 6.08 -5.18 -10.92
C GLY A 89 7.40 -5.94 -11.11
N ALA A 90 7.59 -6.50 -12.31
CA ALA A 90 8.74 -7.38 -12.60
C ALA A 90 10.11 -6.75 -12.33
N SER A 91 10.21 -5.41 -12.40
CA SER A 91 11.46 -4.69 -12.17
C SER A 91 11.98 -4.78 -10.73
N ARG A 92 11.11 -5.02 -9.74
CA ARG A 92 11.47 -5.15 -8.31
C ARG A 92 10.62 -6.20 -7.59
N ALA A 93 10.40 -7.35 -8.23
CA ALA A 93 9.52 -8.41 -7.74
C ALA A 93 9.86 -8.89 -6.31
N GLU A 94 11.16 -8.96 -5.96
CA GLU A 94 11.60 -9.33 -4.61
C GLU A 94 11.11 -8.35 -3.54
N ARG A 95 11.07 -7.05 -3.85
CA ARG A 95 10.58 -6.02 -2.91
C ARG A 95 9.08 -6.06 -2.78
N ASP A 96 8.37 -6.21 -3.90
CA ASP A 96 6.91 -6.37 -3.89
C ASP A 96 6.52 -7.59 -3.03
N GLU A 97 7.31 -8.68 -3.09
CA GLU A 97 7.10 -9.85 -2.24
C GLU A 97 7.35 -9.58 -0.74
N LEU A 98 8.36 -8.77 -0.41
CA LEU A 98 8.58 -8.32 0.96
C LEU A 98 7.43 -7.45 1.46
N VAL A 99 6.86 -6.59 0.60
CA VAL A 99 5.65 -5.81 0.94
C VAL A 99 4.49 -6.76 1.30
N ARG A 100 4.21 -7.74 0.43
CA ARG A 100 3.16 -8.74 0.68
C ARG A 100 3.39 -9.47 2.00
N ARG A 101 4.62 -9.89 2.27
CA ARG A 101 4.98 -10.59 3.51
C ARG A 101 4.79 -9.74 4.76
N VAL A 102 5.21 -8.47 4.72
CA VAL A 102 5.02 -7.56 5.86
C VAL A 102 3.54 -7.34 6.15
N LEU A 103 2.72 -7.14 5.11
CA LEU A 103 1.27 -7.00 5.26
C LEU A 103 0.63 -8.28 5.83
N LEU A 104 1.02 -9.44 5.29
CA LEU A 104 0.53 -10.73 5.76
C LEU A 104 0.86 -10.98 7.25
N ASN A 105 2.08 -10.66 7.66
CA ASN A 105 2.51 -10.79 9.06
C ASN A 105 1.75 -9.86 10.02
N ASN A 106 1.10 -8.82 9.50
CA ASN A 106 0.28 -7.88 10.25
C ASN A 106 -1.23 -8.09 10.02
N GLU A 107 -1.64 -9.32 9.68
CA GLU A 107 -3.04 -9.73 9.51
C GLU A 107 -3.76 -9.04 8.34
N TYR A 108 -3.05 -8.74 7.25
CA TYR A 108 -3.65 -8.27 6.01
C TYR A 108 -3.57 -9.31 4.90
N VAL A 109 -4.63 -9.44 4.13
CA VAL A 109 -4.75 -10.39 3.02
C VAL A 109 -4.99 -9.63 1.72
N GLN A 110 -4.43 -10.13 0.63
CA GLN A 110 -4.68 -9.55 -0.69
C GLN A 110 -6.17 -9.67 -1.04
N ALA A 111 -6.76 -8.58 -1.52
CA ALA A 111 -8.14 -8.54 -1.97
C ALA A 111 -8.26 -9.16 -3.37
N GLU A 112 -9.39 -9.80 -3.67
CA GLU A 112 -9.74 -10.22 -5.04
C GLU A 112 -10.15 -9.05 -5.95
N TRP A 113 -9.97 -7.82 -5.48
CA TRP A 113 -10.40 -6.61 -6.18
C TRP A 113 -9.50 -6.31 -7.36
N ASP A 114 -10.09 -6.27 -8.55
CA ASP A 114 -9.44 -5.80 -9.77
C ASP A 114 -9.44 -4.25 -9.80
N ILE A 115 -8.60 -3.65 -8.96
CA ILE A 115 -8.45 -2.19 -8.83
C ILE A 115 -8.00 -1.53 -10.15
N LYS A 116 -7.45 -2.31 -11.09
CA LYS A 116 -7.03 -1.85 -12.41
C LYS A 116 -8.21 -1.30 -13.22
N ARG A 117 -9.44 -1.75 -12.93
CA ARG A 117 -10.66 -1.20 -13.54
C ARG A 117 -10.91 0.27 -13.18
N TRP A 118 -10.28 0.75 -12.11
CA TRP A 118 -10.42 2.14 -11.66
C TRP A 118 -9.31 3.03 -12.19
N CYS A 119 -8.40 2.47 -13.00
CA CYS A 119 -7.34 3.21 -13.64
C CYS A 119 -7.83 3.94 -14.88
N SER A 120 -7.36 5.18 -15.03
CA SER A 120 -7.42 5.90 -16.30
C SER A 120 -6.60 5.17 -17.37
N GLU A 121 -6.94 5.40 -18.64
CA GLU A 121 -6.36 4.71 -19.81
C GLU A 121 -4.83 4.80 -19.91
N ASN A 122 -4.22 5.79 -19.25
CA ASN A 122 -2.78 6.00 -19.19
C ASN A 122 -2.02 4.97 -18.31
N GLY A 123 -2.70 4.04 -17.65
CA GLY A 123 -2.10 2.83 -17.07
C GLY A 123 -1.22 3.02 -15.82
N GLN A 124 -1.16 4.24 -15.26
CA GLN A 124 -0.25 4.57 -14.16
C GLN A 124 -0.55 3.83 -12.83
N CYS A 125 -1.67 3.12 -12.72
CA CYS A 125 -2.04 2.33 -11.55
C CYS A 125 -2.29 0.84 -11.85
N LEU A 126 -1.85 0.35 -13.02
CA LEU A 126 -2.04 -1.05 -13.43
C LEU A 126 -1.35 -2.08 -12.51
N ASN A 127 -0.37 -1.62 -11.73
CA ASN A 127 0.36 -2.45 -10.77
C ASN A 127 -0.14 -2.25 -9.34
N ASN A 128 -1.28 -1.58 -9.14
CA ASN A 128 -1.83 -1.45 -7.80
C ASN A 128 -2.33 -2.80 -7.30
N GLU A 129 -1.97 -3.13 -6.06
CA GLU A 129 -2.55 -4.23 -5.31
C GLU A 129 -3.32 -3.68 -4.10
N VAL A 130 -4.40 -4.37 -3.75
CA VAL A 130 -5.24 -4.00 -2.62
C VAL A 130 -5.13 -5.07 -1.54
N PHE A 131 -4.98 -4.65 -0.29
CA PHE A 131 -4.97 -5.53 0.86
C PHE A 131 -6.04 -5.10 1.85
N LEU A 132 -6.75 -6.07 2.41
CA LEU A 132 -7.78 -5.88 3.40
C LEU A 132 -7.32 -6.50 4.71
N ARG A 133 -7.73 -5.92 5.83
CA ARG A 133 -7.54 -6.59 7.12
C ARG A 133 -8.24 -7.95 7.10
N GLN A 134 -7.63 -8.96 7.69
CA GLN A 134 -8.18 -10.31 7.72
C GLN A 134 -9.58 -10.30 8.37
N GLY A 135 -10.55 -10.90 7.67
CA GLY A 135 -11.96 -10.92 8.10
C GLY A 135 -12.72 -9.60 7.92
N PHE A 136 -12.09 -8.54 7.41
CA PHE A 136 -12.79 -7.32 7.02
C PHE A 136 -13.56 -7.55 5.73
N ASN A 137 -14.87 -7.26 5.75
CA ASN A 137 -15.68 -7.21 4.56
C ASN A 137 -16.19 -5.78 4.33
N PRO A 138 -15.75 -5.10 3.27
CA PRO A 138 -16.20 -3.75 2.93
C PRO A 138 -17.64 -3.68 2.40
N LEU A 139 -18.29 -4.81 2.09
CA LEU A 139 -19.69 -4.79 1.65
C LEU A 139 -20.63 -4.51 2.84
N PRO A 140 -21.59 -3.57 2.68
CA PRO A 140 -22.64 -3.36 3.66
C PRO A 140 -23.35 -4.68 4.00
N CYS A 141 -23.64 -4.93 5.28
CA CYS A 141 -24.24 -6.19 5.73
C CYS A 141 -25.52 -6.58 4.96
N GLU A 142 -26.31 -5.60 4.52
CA GLU A 142 -27.54 -5.82 3.75
C GLU A 142 -27.26 -6.39 2.36
N LEU A 143 -26.22 -5.88 1.69
CA LEU A 143 -25.80 -6.37 0.39
C LEU A 143 -25.24 -7.79 0.52
N GLN A 144 -24.47 -8.05 1.58
CA GLN A 144 -23.93 -9.38 1.84
C GLN A 144 -25.03 -10.42 2.12
N ARG A 145 -26.05 -10.07 2.92
CA ARG A 145 -27.22 -10.93 3.13
C ARG A 145 -27.93 -11.25 1.82
N THR A 146 -28.06 -10.26 0.95
CA THR A 146 -28.69 -10.39 -0.36
C THR A 146 -27.91 -11.32 -1.27
N LEU A 147 -26.59 -11.13 -1.40
CA LEU A 147 -25.71 -12.00 -2.18
C LEU A 147 -25.72 -13.45 -1.65
N ASN A 148 -25.69 -13.64 -0.32
CA ASN A 148 -25.75 -14.96 0.30
C ASN A 148 -27.08 -15.69 0.00
N ARG A 149 -28.20 -14.96 -0.08
CA ARG A 149 -29.50 -15.54 -0.50
C ARG A 149 -29.46 -16.01 -1.95
N PHE A 150 -28.92 -15.19 -2.86
CA PHE A 150 -28.78 -15.56 -4.27
C PHE A 150 -27.83 -16.75 -4.49
N ALA A 151 -26.71 -16.81 -3.75
CA ALA A 151 -25.76 -17.92 -3.84
C ALA A 151 -26.36 -19.26 -3.35
N LYS A 152 -27.18 -19.22 -2.29
CA LYS A 152 -27.89 -20.41 -1.80
C LYS A 152 -28.98 -20.89 -2.77
N ALA A 153 -29.69 -19.97 -3.42
CA ALA A 153 -30.71 -20.30 -4.41
C ALA A 153 -30.14 -20.93 -5.70
N LYS A 154 -28.88 -20.66 -6.03
CA LYS A 154 -28.20 -21.21 -7.22
C LYS A 154 -27.55 -22.58 -7.03
N ARG A 155 -27.53 -23.18 -5.84
CA ARG A 155 -27.04 -24.57 -5.70
C ARG A 155 -28.15 -25.52 -6.17
N PRO A 156 -28.03 -26.16 -7.35
CA PRO A 156 -28.97 -27.21 -7.71
C PRO A 156 -28.77 -28.34 -6.71
N SER A 157 -29.86 -28.81 -6.13
CA SER A 157 -29.90 -30.04 -5.36
C SER A 157 -29.41 -31.18 -6.25
N LEU A 158 -28.12 -31.52 -6.19
CA LEU A 158 -27.60 -32.82 -6.64
C LEU A 158 -28.09 -33.87 -5.64
N ARG A 159 -29.37 -34.21 -5.74
CA ARG A 159 -29.96 -35.42 -5.18
C ARG A 159 -30.77 -36.07 -6.27
N GLY A 160 -30.40 -37.31 -6.61
CA GLY A 160 -31.20 -38.20 -7.44
C GLY A 160 -30.38 -38.85 -8.55
N GLY A 161 -29.69 -39.93 -8.21
CA GLY A 161 -28.96 -40.75 -9.19
C GLY A 161 -28.46 -42.04 -8.56
N SER A 162 -29.33 -42.75 -7.85
CA SER A 162 -29.12 -44.15 -7.45
C SER A 162 -30.16 -44.98 -8.19
N SER A 163 -29.69 -45.66 -9.23
CA SER A 163 -30.34 -46.82 -9.85
C SER A 163 -29.35 -47.97 -9.83
#